data_AF-A0A6V6Z4P7-F1
#
_entry.id   AF-A0A6V6Z4P7-F1
#
_cell.length_a   1.000
_cell.length_b   1.000
_cell.length_c   1.000
_cell.angle_alpha   90.00
_cell.angle_beta   90.00
_cell.angle_gamma   90.00
#
_symmetry.space_group_name_H-M   'P 1'
#
loop_
_entity.id
_entity.type
_entity.pdbx_description
1 polymer ?
#
loop_
_entity_poly.entity_id
_entity_poly.type
_entity_poly.pdbx_seq_one_letter_code
_entity_poly.pdbx_strand_id
1 'polypeptide(L)'
;MFQLTENEYNSSRSQIATLKNGRGSNLKYLPYAFAEHGILMLSSVLKSDKAIQTNIQIMRIFTKVRQMLLDTTEIKVDILQIQKKLENHDKNIELVFSYLDELTEKKENEEERVKIGYKKVIL
;
A
#
# COMPACT_ATOMS: atom_id res chain seq x y z
N MET A 1 11.64 -22.65 3.66
CA MET A 1 12.82 -22.30 4.48
C MET A 1 13.61 -21.27 3.70
N PHE A 2 14.28 -20.34 4.38
CA PHE A 2 15.17 -19.36 3.74
C PHE A 2 16.50 -19.34 4.49
N GLN A 3 17.59 -19.06 3.77
CA GLN A 3 18.91 -18.97 4.37
C GLN A 3 19.07 -17.60 5.03
N LEU A 4 19.56 -17.58 6.27
CA LEU A 4 19.83 -16.32 6.96
C LEU A 4 21.00 -15.59 6.32
N THR A 5 20.95 -14.26 6.34
CA THR A 5 22.10 -13.43 5.97
C THR A 5 23.16 -13.44 7.06
N GLU A 6 24.39 -13.06 6.71
CA GLU A 6 25.52 -13.02 7.66
C GLU A 6 25.26 -12.04 8.82
N ASN A 7 24.60 -10.91 8.53
CA ASN A 7 24.23 -9.93 9.55
C ASN A 7 23.20 -10.49 10.54
N GLU A 8 22.13 -11.12 10.05
CA GLU A 8 21.09 -11.75 10.90
C GLU A 8 21.67 -12.87 11.76
N TYR A 9 22.59 -13.65 11.20
CA TYR A 9 23.31 -14.69 11.93
C TYR A 9 24.13 -14.11 13.09
N ASN A 10 24.90 -13.04 12.85
CA ASN A 10 25.73 -12.41 13.88
C ASN A 10 24.89 -11.85 15.02
N SER A 11 23.70 -11.29 14.72
CA SER A 11 22.73 -10.83 15.73
C SER A 11 22.06 -11.98 16.50
N SER A 12 21.96 -13.18 15.92
CA SER A 12 21.34 -14.36 16.54
C SER A 12 22.29 -15.16 17.45
N ARG A 13 23.56 -14.75 17.62
CA ARG A 13 24.51 -15.42 18.53
C ARG A 13 24.25 -15.04 19.99
N SER A 14 23.95 -16.05 20.82
CA SER A 14 23.94 -15.90 22.28
C SER A 14 25.34 -15.59 22.80
N GLN A 15 25.45 -14.59 23.68
CA GLN A 15 26.71 -14.19 24.34
C GLN A 15 27.30 -15.31 25.22
N ILE A 16 26.47 -16.24 25.71
CA ILE A 16 26.83 -17.18 26.77
C ILE A 16 26.91 -18.63 26.26
N ALA A 17 26.14 -18.97 25.22
CA ALA A 17 25.96 -20.34 24.73
C ALA A 17 26.65 -20.59 23.37
N THR A 18 27.80 -19.98 23.10
CA THR A 18 28.55 -20.19 21.84
C THR A 18 30.03 -20.48 22.06
N LEU A 19 30.62 -21.25 21.14
CA LEU A 19 32.05 -21.57 21.17
C LEU A 19 32.89 -20.29 21.03
N LYS A 20 33.97 -20.22 21.82
CA LYS A 20 34.96 -19.13 21.78
C LYS A 20 35.60 -19.03 20.39
N ASN A 21 35.74 -17.81 19.90
CA ASN A 21 36.45 -17.53 18.64
C ASN A 21 37.85 -18.17 18.69
N GLY A 22 38.18 -18.97 17.67
CA GLY A 22 39.47 -19.67 17.54
C GLY A 22 39.46 -21.17 17.87
N ARG A 23 38.39 -21.73 18.47
CA ARG A 23 38.26 -23.18 18.71
C ARG A 23 37.35 -23.90 17.71
N GLY A 24 37.08 -23.25 16.57
CA GLY A 24 36.12 -23.68 15.55
C GLY A 24 34.86 -22.82 15.53
N SER A 25 34.36 -22.53 14.32
CA SER A 25 33.02 -21.94 14.15
C SER A 25 31.98 -23.01 14.44
N ASN A 26 30.92 -22.65 15.17
CA ASN A 26 29.79 -23.54 15.47
C ASN A 26 29.08 -24.05 14.20
N LEU A 27 29.08 -23.28 13.11
CA LEU A 27 28.48 -23.67 11.83
C LEU A 27 29.40 -23.31 10.67
N LYS A 28 29.58 -24.25 9.74
CA LYS A 28 30.36 -24.09 8.51
C LYS A 28 29.56 -23.40 7.39
N TYR A 29 28.24 -23.36 7.52
CA TYR A 29 27.30 -22.81 6.54
C TYR A 29 26.24 -21.96 7.25
N LEU A 30 25.73 -20.93 6.55
CA LEU A 30 24.63 -20.11 7.08
C LEU A 30 23.40 -20.99 7.33
N PRO A 31 22.79 -20.91 8.53
CA PRO A 31 21.65 -21.74 8.88
C PRO A 31 20.42 -21.35 8.06
N TYR A 32 19.57 -22.34 7.81
CA TYR A 32 18.26 -22.11 7.21
C TYR A 32 17.20 -21.92 8.31
N ALA A 33 16.47 -20.82 8.21
CA ALA A 33 15.31 -20.55 9.05
C ALA A 33 14.04 -21.17 8.42
N PHE A 34 13.18 -21.67 9.30
CA PHE A 34 11.86 -22.16 8.93
C PHE A 34 10.93 -20.99 8.59
N ALA A 35 10.24 -21.09 7.46
CA ALA A 35 9.12 -20.19 7.12
C ALA A 35 7.82 -20.70 7.77
N GLU A 36 6.66 -20.10 7.47
CA GLU A 36 5.35 -20.46 8.07
C GLU A 36 5.11 -21.98 8.21
N HIS A 37 5.30 -22.75 7.13
CA HIS A 37 5.09 -24.21 7.17
C HIS A 37 6.17 -24.99 7.94
N GLY A 38 7.32 -24.38 8.19
CA GLY A 38 8.40 -25.01 8.94
C GLY A 38 8.17 -25.02 10.46
N ILE A 39 7.37 -24.09 11.00
CA ILE A 39 6.86 -24.18 12.39
C ILE A 39 5.94 -25.40 12.53
N LEU A 40 5.15 -25.67 11.48
CA LEU A 40 4.29 -26.84 11.39
C LEU A 40 5.12 -28.14 11.41
N MET A 41 6.27 -28.17 10.72
CA MET A 41 7.22 -29.30 10.76
C MET A 41 7.91 -29.46 12.13
N LEU A 42 8.17 -28.39 12.88
CA LEU A 42 8.69 -28.51 14.25
C LEU A 42 7.65 -29.11 15.21
N SER A 43 6.37 -28.81 14.99
CA SER A 43 5.29 -29.38 15.80
C SER A 43 5.08 -30.88 15.59
N SER A 44 5.38 -31.42 14.40
CA SER A 44 5.28 -32.86 14.16
C SER A 44 6.34 -33.66 14.92
N VAL A 45 7.45 -33.00 15.31
CA VAL A 45 8.48 -33.56 16.19
C VAL A 45 7.99 -33.59 17.64
N LEU A 46 7.19 -32.61 18.06
CA LEU A 46 6.66 -32.49 19.42
C LEU A 46 5.24 -33.08 19.53
N LYS A 47 5.12 -34.34 19.95
CA LYS A 47 3.84 -35.08 20.03
C LYS A 47 2.95 -34.79 21.25
N SER A 48 3.15 -33.69 21.99
CA SER A 48 2.32 -33.40 23.17
C SER A 48 1.07 -32.60 22.81
N ASP A 49 -0.06 -32.86 23.49
CA ASP A 49 -1.32 -32.14 23.25
C ASP A 49 -1.17 -30.62 23.39
N LYS A 50 -0.36 -30.18 24.37
CA LYS A 50 -0.03 -28.77 24.56
C LYS A 50 0.74 -28.18 23.38
N ALA A 51 1.69 -28.92 22.80
CA ALA A 51 2.44 -28.48 21.63
C ALA A 51 1.51 -28.35 20.41
N ILE A 52 0.59 -29.29 20.21
CA ILE A 52 -0.39 -29.27 19.13
C ILE A 52 -1.26 -28.01 19.23
N GLN A 53 -1.84 -27.74 20.41
CA GLN A 53 -2.68 -26.56 20.62
C GLN A 53 -1.92 -25.24 20.42
N THR A 54 -0.67 -25.17 20.90
CA THR A 54 0.16 -23.97 20.77
C THR A 54 0.48 -23.69 19.31
N ASN A 55 0.79 -24.73 18.52
CA ASN A 55 1.04 -24.58 17.09
C ASN A 55 -0.20 -24.07 16.32
N ILE A 56 -1.38 -24.62 16.62
CA ILE A 56 -2.63 -24.12 16.01
C ILE A 56 -2.83 -22.63 16.29
N GLN A 57 -2.55 -22.17 17.51
CA GLN A 57 -2.65 -20.75 17.86
C GLN A 57 -1.62 -19.89 17.12
N ILE A 58 -0.36 -20.34 17.04
CA ILE A 58 0.69 -19.63 16.29
C ILE A 58 0.26 -19.47 14.83
N MET A 59 -0.20 -20.54 14.18
CA MET A 59 -0.65 -20.49 12.79
C MET A 59 -1.82 -19.51 12.60
N ARG A 60 -2.82 -19.52 13.48
CA ARG A 60 -3.95 -18.58 13.43
C ARG A 60 -3.49 -17.12 13.52
N ILE A 61 -2.54 -16.84 14.41
CA ILE A 61 -2.00 -15.48 14.59
C ILE A 61 -1.26 -15.05 13.32
N PHE A 62 -0.37 -15.89 12.79
CA PHE A 62 0.38 -15.58 11.57
C PHE A 62 -0.54 -15.33 10.37
N THR A 63 -1.55 -16.19 10.15
CA THR A 63 -2.55 -15.98 9.08
C THR A 63 -3.30 -14.67 9.25
N LYS A 64 -3.70 -14.33 10.48
CA LYS A 64 -4.41 -13.07 10.75
C LYS A 64 -3.53 -11.85 10.53
N VAL A 65 -2.27 -11.88 10.98
CA VAL A 65 -1.30 -10.80 10.75
C VAL A 65 -1.07 -10.59 9.26
N ARG A 66 -0.92 -11.67 8.49
CA ARG A 66 -0.76 -11.61 7.03
C ARG A 66 -1.98 -11.02 6.35
N GLN A 67 -3.18 -11.46 6.73
CA GLN A 67 -4.43 -10.90 6.19
C GLN A 67 -4.50 -9.40 6.46
N MET A 68 -4.24 -8.97 7.70
CA MET A 68 -4.24 -7.55 8.04
C MET A 68 -3.24 -6.74 7.21
N LEU A 69 -2.03 -7.27 6.97
CA LEU A 69 -1.05 -6.60 6.12
C LEU A 69 -1.55 -6.45 4.68
N LEU A 70 -2.15 -7.50 4.10
CA LEU A 70 -2.73 -7.45 2.75
C LEU A 70 -3.89 -6.46 2.68
N ASP A 71 -4.82 -6.50 3.64
CA ASP A 71 -5.96 -5.59 3.70
C ASP A 71 -5.48 -4.12 3.76
N THR A 72 -4.43 -3.82 4.54
CA THR A 72 -3.89 -2.45 4.59
C THR A 72 -3.27 -1.98 3.28
N THR A 73 -2.75 -2.91 2.46
CA THR A 73 -2.18 -2.56 1.15
C THR A 73 -3.26 -2.28 0.13
N GLU A 74 -4.33 -3.07 0.13
CA GLU A 74 -5.51 -2.87 -0.73
C GLU A 74 -6.19 -1.54 -0.42
N ILE A 75 -6.43 -1.25 0.87
CA ILE A 75 -7.01 0.03 1.32
C ILE A 75 -6.17 1.22 0.85
N LYS A 76 -4.83 1.13 0.89
CA LYS A 76 -3.95 2.20 0.40
C LYS A 76 -4.10 2.42 -1.12
N VAL A 77 -4.22 1.35 -1.89
CA VAL A 77 -4.41 1.43 -3.35
C VAL A 77 -5.75 2.11 -3.67
N ASP A 78 -6.82 1.72 -2.98
CA ASP A 78 -8.15 2.31 -3.18
C ASP A 78 -8.15 3.81 -2.85
N ILE A 79 -7.51 4.22 -1.75
CA ILE A 79 -7.36 5.63 -1.37
C ILE A 79 -6.65 6.42 -2.47
N LEU A 80 -5.54 5.89 -3.01
CA LEU A 80 -4.80 6.55 -4.10
C LEU A 80 -5.66 6.69 -5.36
N GLN A 81 -6.48 5.69 -5.69
CA GLN A 81 -7.37 5.75 -6.83
C GLN A 81 -8.49 6.80 -6.63
N ILE A 82 -9.04 6.91 -5.42
CA ILE A 82 -10.02 7.94 -5.08
C ILE A 82 -9.41 9.33 -5.19
N GLN A 83 -8.22 9.55 -4.62
CA GLN A 83 -7.50 10.83 -4.71
C GLN A 83 -7.29 11.27 -6.17
N LYS A 84 -6.81 10.35 -7.02
CA LYS A 84 -6.61 10.63 -8.45
C LYS A 84 -7.91 11.00 -9.18
N LYS A 85 -9.03 10.35 -8.83
CA LYS A 85 -10.34 10.69 -9.41
C LYS A 85 -10.79 12.09 -8.98
N LEU A 86 -10.60 12.44 -7.70
CA LEU A 86 -10.94 13.77 -7.17
C LEU A 86 -10.12 14.87 -7.85
N GLU A 87 -8.80 14.72 -7.98
CA GLU A 87 -7.94 15.69 -8.68
C GLU A 87 -8.40 15.93 -10.14
N ASN A 88 -8.84 14.88 -10.83
CA ASN A 88 -9.37 15.02 -12.19
C ASN A 88 -10.72 15.76 -12.20
N HIS A 89 -11.58 15.52 -11.21
CA HIS A 89 -12.83 16.25 -11.09
C HIS A 89 -12.60 17.73 -10.81
N ASP A 90 -11.65 18.08 -9.94
CA ASP A 90 -11.30 19.46 -9.65
C ASP A 90 -10.83 20.20 -10.92
N LYS A 91 -9.94 19.58 -11.71
CA LYS A 91 -9.50 20.14 -13.01
C LYS A 91 -10.65 20.31 -14.00
N ASN A 92 -11.57 19.35 -14.06
CA ASN A 92 -12.73 19.45 -14.93
C ASN A 92 -13.67 20.59 -14.48
N ILE A 93 -13.82 20.80 -13.18
CA ILE A 93 -14.61 21.90 -12.62
C ILE A 93 -13.96 23.25 -12.95
N GLU A 94 -12.65 23.38 -12.74
CA GLU A 94 -11.90 24.58 -13.14
C GLU A 94 -12.09 24.90 -14.63
N LEU A 95 -12.00 23.88 -15.48
CA LEU A 95 -12.23 24.03 -16.91
C LEU A 95 -13.66 24.49 -17.23
N VAL A 96 -14.68 23.91 -16.59
CA VAL A 96 -16.07 24.33 -16.76
C VAL A 96 -16.25 25.81 -16.38
N PHE A 97 -15.68 26.25 -15.24
CA PHE A 97 -15.75 27.65 -14.84
C PHE A 97 -15.04 28.56 -15.85
N SER A 98 -13.87 28.18 -16.36
CA SER A 98 -13.16 28.97 -17.37
C SER A 98 -13.98 29.19 -18.65
N TYR A 99 -14.76 28.17 -19.08
CA TYR A 99 -15.66 28.31 -20.21
C TYR A 99 -16.87 29.19 -19.91
N LEU A 100 -17.41 29.14 -18.68
CA LEU A 100 -18.51 30.01 -18.28
C LEU A 100 -18.06 31.47 -18.27
N ASP A 101 -16.84 31.75 -17.80
CA ASP A 101 -16.25 33.09 -17.81
C ASP A 101 -16.07 33.58 -19.25
N GLU A 102 -15.48 32.78 -20.15
CA GLU A 102 -15.30 33.14 -21.56
C GLU A 102 -16.64 33.45 -22.27
N LEU A 103 -17.68 32.66 -22.00
CA LEU A 103 -19.02 32.88 -22.55
C LEU A 103 -19.68 34.15 -21.99
N THR A 104 -19.38 34.51 -20.75
CA THR A 104 -19.90 35.72 -20.11
C THR A 104 -19.21 36.96 -20.69
N GLU A 105 -17.87 36.93 -20.86
CA GLU A 105 -17.11 38.00 -21.51
C GLU A 105 -17.52 38.22 -22.98
N LYS A 106 -17.85 37.15 -23.72
CA LYS A 106 -18.37 37.27 -25.10
C LYS A 106 -19.73 37.94 -25.18
N LYS A 107 -20.60 37.78 -24.17
CA LYS A 107 -21.89 38.48 -24.12
C LYS A 107 -21.75 39.96 -23.82
N GLU A 108 -20.77 40.36 -23.02
CA GLU A 108 -20.52 41.77 -22.69
C GLU A 108 -19.90 42.55 -23.86
N ASN A 109 -19.15 41.88 -24.74
CA ASN A 109 -18.54 42.47 -25.93
C ASN A 109 -19.37 42.32 -27.22
N GLU A 110 -20.67 41.99 -27.14
CA GLU A 110 -21.54 42.03 -28.32
C GLU A 110 -21.75 43.49 -28.77
N GLU A 111 -21.17 43.86 -29.92
CA GLU A 111 -21.41 45.16 -30.55
C GLU A 111 -22.92 45.38 -30.78
N GLU A 112 -23.41 46.59 -30.51
CA GLU A 112 -24.82 46.94 -30.74
C GLU A 112 -25.21 46.60 -32.18
N ARG A 113 -26.07 45.60 -32.34
CA ARG A 113 -26.54 45.16 -33.66
C ARG A 113 -27.10 46.36 -34.41
N VAL A 114 -26.65 46.55 -35.65
CA VAL A 114 -27.20 47.57 -36.55
C VAL A 114 -28.72 47.37 -36.63
N LYS A 115 -29.48 48.34 -36.07
CA LYS A 115 -30.94 48.28 -36.03
C LYS A 115 -31.47 48.46 -37.46
N ILE A 116 -31.95 47.39 -38.06
CA ILE A 116 -32.58 47.42 -39.38
C ILE A 116 -34.09 47.56 -39.18
N GLY A 117 -34.64 48.73 -39.51
CA GLY A 117 -36.06 49.02 -39.38
C GLY A 117 -36.44 50.37 -39.98
N TYR A 118 -37.72 50.55 -40.29
CA TYR A 118 -38.23 51.78 -40.91
C TYR A 118 -38.20 52.95 -39.92
N LYS A 119 -37.44 54.00 -40.23
CA LYS A 119 -37.59 55.30 -39.55
C LYS A 119 -38.94 55.88 -39.95
N LYS A 120 -39.81 56.08 -38.96
CA LYS A 120 -41.09 56.77 -39.15
C LYS A 120 -40.78 58.22 -39.53
N VAL A 121 -40.99 58.57 -40.80
CA VAL A 121 -40.93 59.96 -41.27
C VAL A 121 -42.16 60.65 -40.69
N ILE A 122 -41.94 61.61 -39.79
CA ILE A 122 -42.99 62.47 -39.23
C ILE A 122 -43.08 63.69 -40.16
N LEU A 123 -44.29 63.94 -40.69
CA LEU A 123 -44.68 65.14 -41.42
C LEU A 123 -44.76 66.35 -40.47
#